data_AF-Q3MJU7-F1
#
_entry.id   AF-Q3MJU7-F1
#
_cell.length_a   1.000
_cell.length_b   1.000
_cell.length_c   1.000
_cell.angle_alpha   90.00
_cell.angle_beta   90.00
_cell.angle_gamma   90.00
#
_symmetry.space_group_name_H-M   'P 1'
#
loop_
_entity.id
_entity.type
_entity.pdbx_description
1 polymer ?
#
loop_
_entity_poly.entity_id
_entity_poly.type
_entity_poly.pdbx_seq_one_letter_code
_entity_poly.pdbx_strand_id
1 'polypeptide(L)' 'LLFLETSAKTGANVEQAFSTTARAIYERLQQGLLDINNDANGVKLGPQQLNNQQADSYGPVGSDTASNLRRRCCQV' A
#
# COMPACT_ATOMS: atom_id res chain seq x y z
N LEU A 1 -8.09 5.46 19.19
CA LEU A 1 -8.58 5.91 17.86
C LEU A 1 -7.90 7.24 17.54
N LEU A 2 -7.51 7.46 16.27
CA LEU A 2 -6.88 8.69 15.79
C LEU A 2 -7.94 9.51 15.03
N PHE A 3 -8.01 10.81 15.27
CA PHE A 3 -8.91 11.72 14.56
C PHE A 3 -8.11 12.91 14.00
N LEU A 4 -8.29 13.21 12.72
CA LEU A 4 -7.66 14.33 12.02
C LEU A 4 -8.61 14.86 10.95
N GLU A 5 -8.93 16.16 11.00
CA GLU A 5 -9.72 16.80 9.94
C GLU A 5 -8.87 17.00 8.69
N THR A 6 -9.40 16.66 7.52
CA THR A 6 -8.68 16.71 6.23
C THR A 6 -9.56 17.26 5.12
N SER A 7 -8.94 17.84 4.09
CA SER A 7 -9.62 18.27 2.87
C SER A 7 -8.93 17.68 1.65
N ALA A 8 -9.57 16.67 1.04
CA ALA A 8 -9.06 16.10 -0.21
C ALA A 8 -8.99 17.12 -1.35
N LYS A 9 -9.92 18.09 -1.38
CA LYS A 9 -9.99 19.14 -2.41
C LYS A 9 -8.79 20.10 -2.38
N THR A 10 -8.35 20.47 -1.18
CA THR A 10 -7.26 21.45 -1.00
C THR A 10 -5.93 20.79 -0.63
N GLY A 11 -5.93 19.49 -0.34
CA GLY A 11 -4.77 18.75 0.17
C GLY A 11 -4.52 18.97 1.66
N ALA A 12 -5.32 19.78 2.36
CA ALA A 12 -5.12 20.07 3.76
C ALA A 12 -5.12 18.79 4.61
N ASN A 13 -4.04 18.59 5.36
CA ASN A 13 -3.80 17.47 6.28
C ASN A 13 -3.83 16.07 5.64
N VAL A 14 -3.86 15.95 4.31
CA VAL A 14 -3.91 14.64 3.63
C VAL A 14 -2.63 13.86 3.90
N GLU A 15 -1.47 14.45 3.66
CA GLU A 15 -0.17 13.79 3.93
C GLU A 15 -0.02 13.43 5.42
N GLN A 16 -0.33 14.37 6.31
CA GLN A 16 -0.30 14.16 7.75
C GLN A 16 -1.18 12.98 8.18
N ALA A 17 -2.37 12.80 7.59
CA ALA A 17 -3.25 11.68 7.89
C ALA A 17 -2.61 10.33 7.54
N PHE A 18 -2.01 10.23 6.36
CA PHE A 18 -1.31 9.01 5.92
C PHE A 18 -0.07 8.74 6.77
N SER A 19 0.80 9.73 6.97
CA SER A 19 2.04 9.56 7.74
C SER A 19 1.78 9.22 9.20
N THR A 20 0.80 9.84 9.84
CA THR A 20 0.47 9.57 11.25
C THR A 20 -0.09 8.16 11.41
N THR A 21 -0.94 7.72 10.47
CA THR A 21 -1.48 6.36 10.49
C THR A 21 -0.39 5.32 10.26
N ALA A 22 0.50 5.54 9.29
CA ALA A 22 1.62 4.64 9.01
C ALA A 22 2.54 4.50 10.23
N ARG A 23 2.85 5.61 10.92
CA ARG A 23 3.63 5.58 12.17
C ARG A 23 2.94 4.75 13.26
N ALA A 24 1.64 4.97 13.47
CA ALA A 24 0.89 4.22 14.48
C ALA A 24 0.86 2.71 14.18
N ILE A 25 0.74 2.30 12.91
CA ILE A 25 0.82 0.89 12.50
C ILE A 25 2.21 0.32 12.82
N TYR A 26 3.27 1.05 12.48
CA TYR A 26 4.65 0.62 12.75
C TYR A 26 4.95 0.46 14.24
N GLU A 27 4.50 1.39 15.08
CA GLU A 27 4.63 1.28 16.54
C GLU A 27 3.92 0.03 17.07
N ARG A 28 2.73 -0.29 16.53
CA ARG A 28 1.99 -1.50 16.93
C ARG A 28 2.68 -2.78 16.51
N LEU A 29 3.39 -2.77 15.39
CA LEU A 29 4.25 -3.87 14.97
C LEU A 29 5.41 -4.07 15.96
N GLN A 30 6.10 -2.99 16.34
CA GLN A 30 7.20 -3.04 17.31
C GLN A 30 6.74 -3.52 18.70
N GLN A 31 5.53 -3.16 19.09
CA GLN A 31 4.91 -3.61 20.35
C GLN A 31 4.44 -5.08 20.29
N GLY A 32 4.51 -5.75 19.13
CA GLY A 32 4.00 -7.11 18.94
C GLY A 32 2.47 -7.21 18.94
N LEU A 33 1.76 -6.08 18.88
CA LEU A 33 0.30 -6.04 18.82
C LEU A 33 -0.23 -6.31 17.41
N LEU A 34 0.61 -6.17 16.39
CA LEU A 34 0.36 -6.61 15.02
C LEU A 34 1.39 -7.67 14.64
N ASP A 35 0.91 -8.86 14.29
CA ASP A 35 1.75 -9.93 13.74
C ASP A 35 1.94 -9.74 12.23
N ILE A 36 3.21 -9.76 11.81
CA ILE A 36 3.63 -9.59 10.42
C ILE A 36 3.45 -10.84 9.57
N ASN A 37 3.34 -12.01 10.21
CA ASN A 37 3.17 -13.30 9.53
C ASN A 37 1.69 -13.60 9.25
N ASN A 38 0.79 -12.83 9.85
CA ASN A 38 -0.64 -12.98 9.64
C ASN A 38 -1.11 -12.08 8.49
N ASP A 39 -1.26 -12.67 7.31
CA ASP A 39 -1.73 -11.98 6.10
C ASP A 39 -3.12 -11.32 6.26
N ALA A 40 -3.94 -11.77 7.21
CA ALA A 40 -5.24 -11.15 7.48
C ALA A 40 -5.12 -9.74 8.09
N ASN A 41 -3.97 -9.39 8.67
CA ASN A 41 -3.71 -8.06 9.24
C ASN A 41 -3.40 -7.00 8.17
N GLY A 42 -3.23 -7.39 6.90
CA GLY A 42 -2.96 -6.45 5.81
C GLY A 42 -1.56 -5.81 5.83
N VAL A 43 -0.62 -6.38 6.59
CA VAL A 43 0.79 -5.95 6.64
C VAL A 43 1.65 -7.03 5.98
N LYS A 44 2.56 -6.64 5.09
CA LYS A 44 3.55 -7.55 4.48
C LYS A 44 4.93 -6.90 4.47
N LEU A 45 5.96 -7.71 4.64
CA LEU A 45 7.33 -7.28 4.34
C LEU A 45 7.45 -7.03 2.84
N GLY A 46 8.07 -5.90 2.48
CA GLY A 46 8.48 -5.66 1.10
C GLY A 46 9.44 -6.75 0.61
N PRO A 47 9.72 -6.83 -0.70
CA PRO A 47 10.71 -7.76 -1.22
C PRO A 47 12.00 -7.61 -0.42
N GLN A 48 12.39 -8.67 0.28
CA GLN A 48 13.67 -8.72 0.96
C GLN A 48 14.71 -8.61 -0.16
N GLN A 49 15.47 -7.52 -0.18
CA GLN A 49 16.66 -7.43 -1.02
C GLN A 49 17.63 -8.49 -0.51
N LEU A 50 17.48 -9.73 -1.01
CA LEU A 50 18.56 -10.69 -1.00
C LEU A 50 19.68 -9.99 -1.75
N ASN A 51 20.77 -9.71 -1.04
CA ASN A 51 21.93 -9.00 -1.56
C ASN A 51 22.74 -9.88 -2.54
N ASN A 52 22.05 -10.57 -3.44
CA ASN A 52 22.62 -11.21 -4.61
C ASN A 52 22.58 -10.19 -5.74
N GLN A 53 23.77 -9.71 -6.06
CA GLN A 53 24.10 -9.04 -7.30
C GLN A 53 23.42 -9.74 -8.48
N GLN A 54 22.27 -9.26 -8.97
CA GLN A 54 21.98 -9.09 -10.40
C GLN A 54 20.54 -8.68 -10.69
N ALA A 55 20.47 -7.77 -11.65
CA ALA A 55 19.36 -7.33 -12.47
C ALA A 55 18.41 -6.29 -11.86
N ASP A 56 18.78 -5.03 -12.09
CA ASP A 56 17.83 -3.98 -12.45
C ASP A 56 16.82 -4.53 -13.49
N SER A 57 15.58 -4.72 -13.05
CA SER A 57 14.43 -4.75 -13.93
C SER A 57 13.21 -4.36 -13.13
N TYR A 58 12.93 -3.06 -13.14
CA TYR A 58 11.59 -2.53 -13.00
C TYR A 58 10.69 -3.36 -13.95
N GLY A 59 9.95 -4.30 -13.38
CA GLY A 59 9.09 -5.20 -14.15
C GLY A 59 8.06 -4.39 -14.94
N PRO A 60 7.70 -4.83 -16.15
CA PRO A 60 6.79 -4.10 -17.01
C PRO A 60 5.42 -4.00 -16.32
N VAL A 61 4.94 -2.76 -16.22
CA VAL A 61 3.57 -2.42 -15.86
C VAL A 61 2.64 -3.09 -16.87
N GLY A 62 1.82 -4.04 -16.41
CA GLY A 62 0.62 -4.57 -17.07
C GLY A 62 0.74 -4.93 -18.57
N SER A 63 1.17 -6.15 -18.88
CA SER A 63 0.91 -6.74 -20.20
C SER A 63 -0.51 -7.32 -20.24
N ASP A 64 -1.47 -6.50 -20.67
CA ASP A 64 -2.81 -6.95 -21.05
C ASP A 64 -2.72 -7.82 -22.32
N THR A 65 -2.46 -9.13 -22.16
CA THR A 65 -2.73 -10.10 -23.21
C THR A 65 -4.22 -10.45 -23.18
N ALA A 66 -4.91 -9.95 -24.20
CA ALA A 66 -6.35 -9.91 -24.37
C ALA A 66 -7.10 -11.26 -24.25
N SER A 67 -8.19 -11.25 -23.49
CA SER A 67 -9.38 -12.05 -23.79
C SER A 67 -10.62 -11.15 -23.69
N ASN A 68 -11.25 -10.93 -24.84
CA ASN A 68 -12.51 -10.20 -25.02
C ASN A 68 -13.59 -10.64 -24.02
N LEU A 69 -13.91 -9.79 -23.03
CA LEU A 69 -15.27 -9.64 -22.55
C LEU A 69 -15.47 -8.22 -22.01
N ARG A 70 -16.08 -7.38 -22.87
CA ARG A 70 -16.56 -6.02 -22.60
C ARG A 70 -17.10 -5.86 -21.18
N ARG A 71 -16.28 -5.39 -20.25
CA ARG A 71 -16.75 -4.88 -18.95
C ARG A 71 -16.78 -3.37 -19.06
N ARG A 72 -18.00 -2.87 -19.27
CA ARG A 72 -18.37 -1.46 -19.26
C ARG A 72 -18.14 -0.91 -17.85
N CYS A 73 -16.90 -0.55 -17.52
CA CYS A 73 -16.61 0.39 -16.46
C CYS A 73 -16.84 1.77 -17.06
N CYS A 74 -17.78 2.53 -16.51
CA CYS A 74 -18.19 3.87 -16.95
C CYS A 74 -19.06 3.89 -18.21
N GLN A 75 -20.37 3.71 -18.03
CA GLN A 75 -21.33 4.41 -18.88
C GLN A 75 -22.36 5.07 -17.97
N VAL A 76 -22.25 6.41 -17.90
CA VAL A 76 -23.25 7.34 -17.38
C VAL A 76 -24.47 7.35 -18.30
#